data_AF-X1QE41-F1
#
_entry.id   AF-X1QE41-F1
#
_cell.length_a   1.000
_cell.length_b   1.000
_cell.length_c   1.000
_cell.angle_alpha   90.00
_cell.angle_beta   90.00
_cell.angle_gamma   90.00
#
_symmetry.space_group_name_H-M   'P 1'
#
loop_
_entity.id
_entity.type
_entity.pdbx_description
1 polymer ?
#
loop_
_entity_poly.entity_id
_entity_poly.type
_entity_poly.pdbx_seq_one_letter_code
_entity_poly.pdbx_strand_id
1 'polypeptide(L)'
;MSLLIKGVTNFLALTDTPAAYTGQAEKMVNVKAAEDGVEFSTPGAFTKTKVFDGSIATPPTINYVPYTTVPYYDFNPSKGLYRFFAIVVGDYIYVGGGSNPSGIAQYTNKFFRFNMVTEKWQRLANLPVNGNTFYENSCAGYYNGKIYFASSFENASFYMKILEYTIATNSWSVVADFPTFGGLDELILVACSDALYLHQSNNAPASRFDKMDYSTYAWTSLTAFPFDRVIIGGKIG
;
A
#
# COMPACT_ATOMS: atom_id res chain seq x y z
N MET A 1 17.82 60.40 -17.54
CA MET A 1 18.70 59.56 -16.70
C MET A 1 17.87 58.35 -16.30
N SER A 2 18.11 57.20 -16.92
CA SER A 2 17.38 55.97 -16.58
C SER A 2 17.74 55.58 -15.15
N LEU A 3 16.74 55.46 -14.27
CA LEU A 3 16.92 54.90 -12.93
C LEU A 3 17.28 53.42 -13.14
N LEU A 4 18.57 53.13 -13.25
CA LEU A 4 19.07 51.78 -13.14
C LEU A 4 18.76 51.36 -11.69
N ILE A 5 17.63 50.69 -11.47
CA ILE A 5 17.37 50.00 -10.21
C ILE A 5 18.50 48.97 -10.11
N LYS A 6 19.52 49.32 -9.33
CA LYS A 6 20.68 48.48 -9.10
C LYS A 6 20.13 47.23 -8.42
N GLY A 7 19.95 46.16 -9.20
CA GLY A 7 19.49 44.88 -8.68
C GLY A 7 20.35 44.52 -7.46
N VAL A 8 19.70 44.08 -6.39
CA VAL A 8 20.39 43.55 -5.22
C VAL A 8 21.37 42.46 -5.67
N THR A 9 22.64 42.63 -5.32
CA THR A 9 23.73 41.75 -5.80
C THR A 9 23.88 40.50 -4.93
N ASN A 10 23.20 40.44 -3.78
CA ASN A 10 23.12 39.28 -2.90
C ASN A 10 21.88 39.39 -2.00
N PHE A 11 21.52 38.29 -1.34
CA PHE A 11 20.35 38.25 -0.45
C PHE A 11 20.45 39.22 0.73
N LEU A 12 21.63 39.44 1.31
CA LEU A 12 21.80 40.36 2.46
C LEU A 12 21.51 41.83 2.11
N ALA A 13 21.49 42.19 0.83
CA ALA A 13 21.14 43.53 0.38
C ALA A 13 19.61 43.78 0.35
N LEU A 14 18.81 42.74 0.62
CA LEU A 14 17.37 42.82 0.80
C LEU A 14 17.01 43.21 2.23
N THR A 15 16.16 44.22 2.41
CA THR A 15 15.75 44.74 3.73
C THR A 15 14.90 43.76 4.54
N ASP A 16 14.34 42.76 3.88
CA ASP A 16 13.43 41.76 4.43
C ASP A 16 14.13 40.44 4.80
N THR A 17 15.43 40.27 4.49
CA THR A 17 16.23 39.08 4.84
C THR A 17 16.99 39.23 6.17
N PRO A 18 17.51 38.14 6.76
CA PRO A 18 18.47 38.24 7.86
C PRO A 18 19.74 39.02 7.45
N ALA A 19 20.21 39.90 8.33
CA ALA A 19 21.37 40.78 8.07
C ALA A 19 22.74 40.04 7.98
N ALA A 20 22.77 38.72 8.19
CA ALA A 20 23.97 37.90 8.10
C ALA A 20 23.66 36.43 7.80
N TYR A 21 24.62 35.73 7.20
CA TYR A 21 24.59 34.26 7.07
C TYR A 21 25.06 33.53 8.34
N THR A 22 25.75 34.21 9.25
CA THR A 22 26.24 33.62 10.50
C THR A 22 25.06 33.11 11.35
N GLY A 23 25.09 31.84 11.76
CA GLY A 23 23.99 31.19 12.49
C GLY A 23 22.80 30.76 11.63
N GLN A 24 22.92 30.86 10.30
CA GLN A 24 21.87 30.49 9.33
C GLN A 24 22.29 29.29 8.47
N ALA A 25 23.33 28.57 8.87
CA ALA A 25 23.77 27.36 8.17
C ALA A 25 22.60 26.36 8.04
N GLU A 26 22.51 25.70 6.88
CA GLU A 26 21.50 24.68 6.55
C GLU A 26 20.03 25.16 6.47
N LYS A 27 19.77 26.46 6.60
CA LYS A 27 18.44 27.04 6.43
C LYS A 27 18.07 27.24 4.95
N MET A 28 16.76 27.24 4.65
CA MET A 28 16.23 27.54 3.32
C MET A 28 15.71 28.97 3.25
N VAL A 29 15.68 29.54 2.04
CA VAL A 29 15.01 30.82 1.76
C VAL A 29 13.53 30.55 1.49
N ASN A 30 12.65 31.15 2.28
CA ASN A 30 11.18 31.04 2.13
C ASN A 30 10.54 32.42 1.93
N VAL A 31 9.34 32.47 1.36
CA VAL A 31 8.46 33.64 1.44
C VAL A 31 7.76 33.64 2.80
N LYS A 32 7.67 34.80 3.45
CA LYS A 32 7.00 34.98 4.75
C LYS A 32 5.51 34.66 4.65
N ALA A 33 4.92 34.24 5.75
CA ALA A 33 3.48 33.98 5.83
C ALA A 33 2.60 35.21 5.54
N ALA A 34 3.13 36.42 5.75
CA ALA A 34 2.46 37.68 5.42
C ALA A 34 2.64 38.09 3.95
N GLU A 35 3.34 37.28 3.14
CA GLU A 35 3.61 37.50 1.71
C GLU A 35 4.33 38.83 1.41
N ASP A 36 5.02 39.40 2.40
CA ASP A 36 5.64 40.73 2.37
C ASP A 36 7.17 40.69 2.30
N GLY A 37 7.75 39.51 2.13
CA GLY A 37 9.19 39.34 1.97
C GLY A 37 9.67 37.90 2.11
N VAL A 38 10.98 37.72 2.25
CA VAL A 38 11.64 36.42 2.42
C VAL A 38 12.31 36.25 3.78
N GLU A 39 12.48 35.01 4.24
CA GLU A 39 13.16 34.68 5.51
C GLU A 39 14.06 33.45 5.37
N PHE A 40 15.03 33.28 6.30
CA PHE A 40 15.78 32.03 6.44
C PHE A 40 15.13 31.15 7.50
N SER A 41 14.44 30.09 7.08
CA SER A 41 13.86 29.12 8.00
C SER A 41 14.71 27.87 8.07
N THR A 42 14.69 27.18 9.21
CA THR A 42 15.06 25.76 9.22
C THR A 42 14.23 25.03 8.16
N PRO A 43 14.82 24.17 7.32
CA PRO A 43 14.05 23.38 6.38
C PRO A 43 13.03 22.57 7.19
N GLY A 44 11.75 22.68 6.84
CA GLY A 44 10.81 21.64 7.24
C GLY A 44 11.38 20.33 6.71
N ALA A 45 11.68 19.38 7.60
CA ALA A 45 12.51 18.20 7.38
C ALA A 45 12.52 17.67 5.92
N PHE A 46 13.45 18.18 5.10
CA PHE A 46 13.92 17.47 3.92
C PHE A 46 15.14 16.66 4.34
N THR A 47 14.91 15.61 5.11
CA THR A 47 15.96 14.70 5.51
C THR A 47 16.43 13.95 4.27
N LYS A 48 17.59 14.34 3.73
CA LYS A 48 18.41 13.44 2.88
C LYS A 48 19.01 12.34 3.77
N THR A 49 18.17 11.55 4.44
CA THR A 49 18.64 10.33 5.10
C THR A 49 18.78 9.29 4.01
N LYS A 50 19.97 8.70 3.85
CA LYS A 50 20.08 7.40 3.18
C LYS A 50 19.20 6.43 3.97
N VAL A 51 18.09 5.97 3.38
CA VAL A 51 16.95 5.47 4.16
C VAL A 51 17.09 4.02 4.64
N PHE A 52 18.08 3.24 4.22
CA PHE A 52 18.20 1.84 4.67
C PHE A 52 19.65 1.35 4.74
N ASP A 53 20.07 0.83 5.91
CA ASP A 53 21.29 0.04 6.13
C ASP A 53 21.02 -1.47 6.26
N GLY A 54 19.81 -1.92 5.92
CA GLY A 54 19.44 -3.33 5.96
C GLY A 54 19.07 -3.87 7.35
N SER A 55 18.86 -3.03 8.36
CA SER A 55 18.43 -3.48 9.69
C SER A 55 16.91 -3.73 9.81
N ILE A 56 16.58 -4.78 10.58
CA ILE A 56 15.26 -5.45 10.69
C ILE A 56 14.36 -4.87 11.80
N ALA A 57 14.69 -3.70 12.36
CA ALA A 57 13.89 -3.10 13.41
C ALA A 57 12.81 -2.21 12.81
N THR A 58 11.57 -2.37 13.30
CA THR A 58 10.35 -1.58 12.99
C THR A 58 10.62 -0.26 12.25
N PRO A 59 10.22 -0.13 10.98
CA PRO A 59 10.53 1.05 10.18
C PRO A 59 9.91 2.30 10.83
N PRO A 60 10.63 3.43 10.86
CA PRO A 60 10.09 4.68 11.35
C PRO A 60 8.80 5.05 10.59
N THR A 61 7.87 5.70 11.29
CA THR A 61 6.63 6.20 10.69
C THR A 61 7.00 7.31 9.71
N ILE A 62 6.93 7.02 8.40
CA ILE A 62 7.24 8.02 7.39
C ILE A 62 5.94 8.64 6.88
N ASN A 63 5.75 9.93 7.17
CA ASN A 63 4.67 10.74 6.63
C ASN A 63 5.13 11.33 5.29
N TYR A 64 4.79 10.68 4.18
CA TYR A 64 5.05 11.23 2.84
C TYR A 64 3.82 12.05 2.40
N VAL A 65 4.00 13.36 2.18
CA VAL A 65 3.01 14.28 1.58
C VAL A 65 3.71 15.06 0.46
N PRO A 66 3.03 15.37 -0.66
CA PRO A 66 1.97 14.63 -1.31
C PRO A 66 2.57 13.89 -2.52
N TYR A 67 2.52 12.57 -2.49
CA TYR A 67 2.55 11.80 -3.73
C TYR A 67 1.24 11.04 -3.81
N THR A 68 0.52 11.27 -4.92
CA THR A 68 -0.65 10.49 -5.37
C THR A 68 -0.29 9.04 -5.73
N THR A 69 0.92 8.60 -5.34
CA THR A 69 1.49 7.29 -5.61
C THR A 69 1.98 6.67 -4.30
N VAL A 70 1.81 5.35 -4.16
CA VAL A 70 2.32 4.57 -3.03
C VAL A 70 3.81 4.90 -2.83
N PRO A 71 4.33 5.24 -1.62
CA PRO A 71 5.68 5.76 -1.43
C PRO A 71 6.75 4.83 -1.98
N TYR A 72 7.62 5.39 -2.81
CA TYR A 72 8.24 4.62 -3.88
C TYR A 72 9.74 4.90 -4.03
N TYR A 73 10.56 3.98 -3.54
CA TYR A 73 11.97 3.86 -3.96
C TYR A 73 12.34 2.43 -4.39
N ASP A 74 11.55 1.43 -3.98
CA ASP A 74 11.86 0.01 -4.23
C ASP A 74 11.03 -0.64 -5.33
N PHE A 75 10.11 0.08 -5.95
CA PHE A 75 9.62 -0.36 -7.25
C PHE A 75 10.20 0.56 -8.33
N ASN A 76 10.12 0.21 -9.61
CA ASN A 76 10.68 1.04 -10.69
C ASN A 76 9.69 2.11 -11.17
N PRO A 77 9.93 3.43 -10.98
CA PRO A 77 8.85 4.44 -10.99
C PRO A 77 8.24 4.62 -12.37
N SER A 78 8.95 4.14 -13.38
CA SER A 78 8.54 4.06 -14.78
C SER A 78 7.58 2.90 -15.09
N LYS A 79 7.33 2.00 -14.14
CA LYS A 79 6.73 0.67 -14.40
C LYS A 79 5.56 0.29 -13.49
N GLY A 80 5.17 1.10 -12.51
CA GLY A 80 3.95 0.85 -11.72
C GLY A 80 3.98 -0.44 -10.87
N LEU A 81 2.83 -0.80 -10.30
CA LEU A 81 2.61 -2.01 -9.50
C LEU A 81 1.41 -2.78 -10.09
N TYR A 82 1.58 -4.07 -10.35
CA TYR A 82 0.55 -4.94 -10.94
C TYR A 82 0.20 -6.06 -9.99
N ARG A 83 -1.03 -6.59 -10.11
CA ARG A 83 -1.49 -7.77 -9.35
C ARG A 83 -1.36 -7.59 -7.83
N PHE A 84 -1.46 -6.35 -7.36
CA PHE A 84 -1.58 -6.02 -5.94
C PHE A 84 -3.03 -6.18 -5.49
N PHE A 85 -3.28 -6.25 -4.19
CA PHE A 85 -4.62 -6.06 -3.65
C PHE A 85 -4.78 -4.66 -3.09
N ALA A 86 -6.00 -4.15 -3.16
CA ALA A 86 -6.40 -2.94 -2.47
C ALA A 86 -7.77 -3.13 -1.81
N ILE A 87 -7.97 -2.51 -0.66
CA ILE A 87 -9.26 -2.51 0.06
C ILE A 87 -9.44 -1.20 0.84
N VAL A 88 -10.65 -0.67 0.84
CA VAL A 88 -11.02 0.49 1.65
C VAL A 88 -11.59 0.02 2.98
N VAL A 89 -11.05 0.52 4.09
CA VAL A 89 -11.52 0.23 5.46
C VAL A 89 -11.50 1.53 6.26
N GLY A 90 -12.68 2.01 6.65
CA GLY A 90 -12.82 3.32 7.29
C GLY A 90 -12.19 4.42 6.43
N ASP A 91 -11.35 5.25 7.04
CA ASP A 91 -10.68 6.37 6.37
C ASP A 91 -9.41 5.97 5.61
N TYR A 92 -9.15 4.67 5.44
CA TYR A 92 -7.90 4.19 4.87
C TYR A 92 -8.10 3.33 3.62
N ILE A 93 -7.24 3.54 2.62
CA ILE A 93 -7.03 2.60 1.52
C ILE A 93 -5.80 1.75 1.87
N TYR A 94 -5.98 0.45 2.04
CA TYR A 94 -4.90 -0.50 2.25
C TYR A 94 -4.44 -1.07 0.90
N VAL A 95 -3.14 -1.16 0.68
CA VAL A 95 -2.53 -1.65 -0.58
C VAL A 95 -1.33 -2.52 -0.26
N GLY A 96 -1.25 -3.72 -0.85
CA GLY A 96 -0.14 -4.63 -0.61
C GLY A 96 0.10 -5.68 -1.68
N GLY A 97 1.27 -6.32 -1.59
CA GLY A 97 1.68 -7.36 -2.52
C GLY A 97 1.88 -6.84 -3.94
N GLY A 98 1.91 -7.76 -4.90
CA GLY A 98 2.03 -7.47 -6.32
C GLY A 98 3.43 -7.59 -6.89
N SER A 99 3.56 -7.19 -8.16
CA SER A 99 4.72 -7.40 -9.02
C SER A 99 5.05 -6.16 -9.85
N ASN A 100 6.33 -5.99 -10.19
CA ASN A 100 6.82 -4.99 -11.13
C ASN A 100 7.19 -5.67 -12.48
N PRO A 101 6.76 -5.16 -13.64
CA PRO A 101 6.91 -5.82 -14.95
C PRO A 101 8.31 -5.75 -15.58
N SER A 102 9.35 -5.22 -14.93
CA SER A 102 10.72 -5.40 -15.45
C SER A 102 11.25 -6.78 -15.12
N GLY A 103 11.41 -7.61 -16.15
CA GLY A 103 11.90 -8.99 -16.12
C GLY A 103 12.88 -9.35 -14.99
N ILE A 104 12.64 -10.56 -14.47
CA ILE A 104 13.11 -11.16 -13.21
C ILE A 104 12.33 -10.67 -11.98
N ALA A 105 11.23 -11.37 -11.69
CA ALA A 105 10.77 -11.71 -10.33
C ALA A 105 10.79 -10.61 -9.24
N GLN A 106 10.48 -9.35 -9.59
CA GLN A 106 10.37 -8.28 -8.60
C GLN A 106 8.96 -8.29 -8.00
N TYR A 107 8.73 -9.23 -7.10
CA TYR A 107 7.56 -9.26 -6.25
C TYR A 107 7.80 -8.38 -5.03
N THR A 108 6.72 -7.95 -4.39
CA THR A 108 6.83 -7.31 -3.08
C THR A 108 5.95 -8.04 -2.09
N ASN A 109 6.35 -8.06 -0.83
CA ASN A 109 5.46 -8.37 0.29
C ASN A 109 5.15 -7.11 1.11
N LYS A 110 5.47 -5.92 0.59
CA LYS A 110 5.23 -4.68 1.31
C LYS A 110 3.75 -4.37 1.39
N PHE A 111 3.37 -3.73 2.48
CA PHE A 111 1.99 -3.35 2.78
C PHE A 111 1.95 -1.91 3.28
N PHE A 112 0.99 -1.15 2.77
CA PHE A 112 0.83 0.26 3.07
C PHE A 112 -0.64 0.56 3.30
N ARG A 113 -0.91 1.68 3.96
CA ARG A 113 -2.23 2.33 3.92
C ARG A 113 -2.10 3.81 3.61
N PHE A 114 -3.09 4.35 2.92
CA PHE A 114 -3.25 5.77 2.67
C PHE A 114 -4.41 6.28 3.53
N ASN A 115 -4.17 7.28 4.35
CA ASN A 115 -5.21 8.00 5.06
C ASN A 115 -5.87 8.99 4.08
N MET A 116 -7.15 8.81 3.77
CA MET A 116 -7.91 9.64 2.84
C MET A 116 -8.24 11.03 3.40
N VAL A 117 -8.16 11.23 4.72
CA VAL A 117 -8.39 12.54 5.39
C VAL A 117 -7.11 13.36 5.42
N THR A 118 -5.99 12.76 5.81
CA THR A 118 -4.71 13.50 5.95
C THR A 118 -3.84 13.43 4.71
N GLU A 119 -4.27 12.69 3.68
CA GLU A 119 -3.56 12.43 2.44
C GLU A 119 -2.13 11.90 2.64
N LYS A 120 -1.97 11.01 3.63
CA LYS A 120 -0.67 10.48 4.04
C LYS A 120 -0.64 8.98 3.90
N TRP A 121 0.46 8.49 3.33
CA TRP A 121 0.78 7.09 3.35
C TRP A 121 1.47 6.69 4.66
N GLN A 122 1.22 5.45 5.09
CA GLN A 122 1.88 4.79 6.20
C GLN A 122 2.30 3.38 5.78
N ARG A 123 3.54 3.00 6.07
CA ARG A 123 4.03 1.62 5.91
C ARG A 123 3.58 0.75 7.08
N LEU A 124 3.15 -0.47 6.78
CA LEU A 124 2.62 -1.45 7.73
C LEU A 124 3.51 -2.70 7.76
N ALA A 125 3.15 -3.68 8.60
CA ALA A 125 3.81 -4.97 8.59
C ALA A 125 3.69 -5.65 7.22
N ASN A 126 4.80 -6.17 6.72
CA ASN A 126 4.84 -6.87 5.44
C ASN A 126 3.97 -8.13 5.49
N LEU A 127 3.41 -8.51 4.35
CA LEU A 127 2.73 -9.79 4.18
C LEU A 127 3.71 -10.93 4.56
N PRO A 128 3.21 -12.02 5.15
CA PRO A 128 4.01 -13.15 5.60
C PRO A 128 4.40 -14.07 4.44
N VAL A 129 4.60 -13.51 3.25
CA VAL A 129 5.10 -14.20 2.06
C VAL A 129 6.51 -13.73 1.76
N ASN A 130 7.33 -14.58 1.15
CA ASN A 130 8.62 -14.10 0.67
C ASN A 130 8.34 -13.03 -0.41
N GLY A 131 9.09 -11.93 -0.40
CA GLY A 131 8.95 -10.86 -1.41
C GLY A 131 9.38 -11.32 -2.81
N ASN A 132 9.31 -12.61 -3.11
CA ASN A 132 9.68 -13.23 -4.37
C ASN A 132 8.61 -14.26 -4.83
N THR A 133 7.36 -14.10 -4.40
CA THR A 133 6.25 -14.96 -4.83
C THR A 133 5.37 -14.23 -5.83
N PHE A 134 5.09 -14.86 -6.97
CA PHE A 134 4.15 -14.34 -7.96
C PHE A 134 2.73 -14.35 -7.41
N TYR A 135 2.05 -13.22 -7.57
CA TYR A 135 0.66 -13.02 -7.16
C TYR A 135 -0.21 -13.03 -8.41
N GLU A 136 -1.30 -13.77 -8.40
CA GLU A 136 -2.38 -13.67 -9.39
C GLU A 136 -3.74 -13.73 -8.71
N ASN A 137 -4.76 -13.18 -9.38
CA ASN A 137 -6.14 -13.27 -8.91
C ASN A 137 -6.30 -12.81 -7.45
N SER A 138 -5.58 -11.74 -7.10
CA SER A 138 -5.51 -11.20 -5.74
C SER A 138 -6.85 -10.60 -5.34
N CYS A 139 -7.39 -11.04 -4.20
CA CYS A 139 -8.64 -10.58 -3.64
C CYS A 139 -8.53 -10.37 -2.13
N ALA A 140 -9.32 -9.43 -1.61
CA ALA A 140 -9.32 -9.11 -0.18
C ALA A 140 -10.74 -8.83 0.33
N GLY A 141 -10.99 -9.18 1.58
CA GLY A 141 -12.23 -8.89 2.30
C GLY A 141 -11.94 -8.32 3.69
N TYR A 142 -12.85 -7.51 4.22
CA TYR A 142 -12.73 -6.93 5.55
C TYR A 142 -13.89 -7.35 6.43
N TYR A 143 -13.59 -7.83 7.64
CA TYR A 143 -14.58 -8.04 8.68
C TYR A 143 -13.97 -7.87 10.07
N ASN A 144 -14.72 -7.22 10.97
CA ASN A 144 -14.42 -7.13 12.40
C ASN A 144 -12.96 -6.75 12.74
N GLY A 145 -12.45 -5.68 12.14
CA GLY A 145 -11.09 -5.18 12.40
C GLY A 145 -9.97 -6.00 11.74
N LYS A 146 -10.32 -6.95 10.87
CA LYS A 146 -9.39 -7.83 10.16
C LYS A 146 -9.55 -7.71 8.65
N ILE A 147 -8.43 -7.75 7.94
CA ILE A 147 -8.39 -7.85 6.48
C ILE A 147 -7.93 -9.27 6.13
N TYR A 148 -8.73 -9.95 5.33
CA TYR A 148 -8.42 -11.25 4.76
C TYR A 148 -7.93 -11.06 3.33
N PHE A 149 -6.90 -11.79 2.95
CA PHE A 149 -6.28 -11.70 1.64
C PHE A 149 -5.98 -13.10 1.10
N ALA A 150 -6.30 -13.29 -0.18
CA ALA A 150 -6.01 -14.50 -0.94
C ALA A 150 -5.49 -14.14 -2.34
N SER A 151 -4.68 -15.02 -2.89
CA SER A 151 -4.07 -14.90 -4.22
C SER A 151 -3.76 -16.30 -4.73
N SER A 152 -3.82 -16.53 -6.03
CA SER A 152 -3.25 -17.73 -6.65
C SER A 152 -1.74 -17.53 -6.72
N PHE A 153 -1.06 -17.82 -5.62
CA PHE A 153 0.40 -17.74 -5.54
C PHE A 153 1.04 -18.89 -6.33
N GLU A 154 2.00 -18.63 -7.23
CA GLU A 154 2.69 -19.73 -7.95
C GLU A 154 3.70 -20.50 -7.07
N ASN A 155 4.09 -19.94 -5.92
CA ASN A 155 5.01 -20.62 -5.01
C ASN A 155 4.25 -21.63 -4.13
N ALA A 156 4.70 -22.88 -4.14
CA ALA A 156 4.10 -23.98 -3.36
C ALA A 156 3.96 -23.68 -1.85
N SER A 157 4.82 -22.83 -1.26
CA SER A 157 4.75 -22.48 0.18
C SER A 157 3.56 -21.60 0.54
N PHE A 158 3.03 -20.85 -0.44
CA PHE A 158 1.92 -19.92 -0.25
C PHE A 158 0.73 -20.22 -1.15
N TYR A 159 0.80 -21.29 -1.94
CA TYR A 159 -0.31 -21.76 -2.74
C TYR A 159 -1.54 -21.98 -1.85
N MET A 160 -2.65 -21.36 -2.22
CA MET A 160 -3.97 -21.50 -1.58
C MET A 160 -4.09 -21.03 -0.13
N LYS A 161 -3.25 -20.10 0.32
CA LYS A 161 -3.34 -19.56 1.69
C LYS A 161 -4.37 -18.44 1.83
N ILE A 162 -5.07 -18.42 2.96
CA ILE A 162 -5.73 -17.22 3.50
C ILE A 162 -4.77 -16.54 4.47
N LEU A 163 -4.43 -15.29 4.16
CA LEU A 163 -3.68 -14.41 5.04
C LEU A 163 -4.64 -13.49 5.77
N GLU A 164 -4.45 -13.33 7.07
CA GLU A 164 -5.24 -12.45 7.93
C GLU A 164 -4.34 -11.33 8.47
N TYR A 165 -4.75 -10.09 8.31
CA TYR A 165 -4.14 -8.93 8.94
C TYR A 165 -5.05 -8.38 10.03
N THR A 166 -4.53 -8.32 11.26
CA THR A 166 -5.21 -7.67 12.37
C THR A 166 -4.78 -6.20 12.44
N ILE A 167 -5.73 -5.29 12.22
CA ILE A 167 -5.46 -3.84 12.14
C ILE A 167 -4.93 -3.30 13.48
N ALA A 168 -5.54 -3.71 14.59
CA ALA A 168 -5.20 -3.22 15.92
C ALA A 168 -3.74 -3.50 16.33
N THR A 169 -3.19 -4.63 15.88
CA THR A 169 -1.84 -5.09 16.22
C THR A 169 -0.83 -4.89 15.09
N ASN A 170 -1.28 -4.42 13.93
CA ASN A 170 -0.46 -4.30 12.72
C ASN A 170 0.33 -5.60 12.44
N SER A 171 -0.36 -6.73 12.44
CA SER A 171 0.27 -8.06 12.31
C SER A 171 -0.48 -8.96 11.35
N TRP A 172 0.28 -9.77 10.61
CA TRP A 172 -0.26 -10.78 9.72
C TRP A 172 -0.17 -12.18 10.32
N SER A 173 -1.03 -13.08 9.86
CA SER A 173 -1.01 -14.51 10.14
C SER A 173 -1.46 -15.30 8.91
N VAL A 174 -0.92 -16.50 8.72
CA VAL A 174 -1.46 -17.48 7.77
C VAL A 174 -2.49 -18.30 8.55
N VAL A 175 -3.76 -18.21 8.20
CA VAL A 175 -4.84 -18.76 9.05
C VAL A 175 -5.50 -20.01 8.50
N ALA A 176 -5.46 -20.21 7.17
CA ALA A 176 -6.07 -21.37 6.55
C ALA A 176 -5.47 -21.66 5.18
N ASP A 177 -5.68 -22.89 4.71
CA ASP A 177 -5.56 -23.28 3.32
C ASP A 177 -6.99 -23.40 2.77
N PHE A 178 -7.33 -22.67 1.71
CA PHE A 178 -8.65 -22.81 1.11
C PHE A 178 -8.71 -24.05 0.22
N PRO A 179 -9.84 -24.75 0.08
CA PRO A 179 -9.95 -25.90 -0.81
C PRO A 179 -9.81 -25.48 -2.28
N THR A 180 -8.95 -26.12 -3.09
CA THR A 180 -8.87 -25.86 -4.55
C THR A 180 -9.71 -26.86 -5.34
N PHE A 181 -10.04 -26.51 -6.58
CA PHE A 181 -10.57 -27.45 -7.57
C PHE A 181 -9.72 -27.56 -8.85
N GLY A 182 -8.52 -26.95 -8.86
CA GLY A 182 -7.55 -27.04 -9.94
C GLY A 182 -7.77 -26.03 -11.09
N GLY A 183 -6.67 -25.46 -11.59
CA GLY A 183 -6.69 -24.56 -12.76
C GLY A 183 -7.27 -23.17 -12.50
N LEU A 184 -7.06 -22.59 -11.31
CA LEU A 184 -7.64 -21.31 -10.88
C LEU A 184 -7.40 -20.17 -11.91
N ASP A 185 -8.48 -19.52 -12.32
CA ASP A 185 -8.48 -18.35 -13.21
C ASP A 185 -8.98 -17.09 -12.50
N GLU A 186 -9.99 -17.20 -11.63
CA GLU A 186 -10.46 -16.07 -10.81
C GLU A 186 -10.69 -16.49 -9.35
N LEU A 187 -10.43 -15.56 -8.43
CA LEU A 187 -10.76 -15.68 -7.02
C LEU A 187 -11.57 -14.45 -6.60
N ILE A 188 -12.64 -14.67 -5.85
CA ILE A 188 -13.41 -13.61 -5.21
C ILE A 188 -13.55 -13.96 -3.74
N LEU A 189 -13.07 -13.06 -2.89
CA LEU A 189 -13.12 -13.20 -1.44
C LEU A 189 -14.06 -12.14 -0.87
N VAL A 190 -15.10 -12.59 -0.19
CA VAL A 190 -16.11 -11.72 0.43
C VAL A 190 -16.17 -12.02 1.92
N ALA A 191 -15.86 -11.02 2.74
CA ALA A 191 -15.96 -11.14 4.19
C ALA A 191 -17.33 -10.64 4.64
N CYS A 192 -18.18 -11.55 5.13
CA CYS A 192 -19.51 -11.26 5.64
C CYS A 192 -19.52 -11.33 7.17
N SER A 193 -20.66 -10.99 7.78
CA SER A 193 -20.79 -11.03 9.24
C SER A 193 -20.79 -12.43 9.83
N ASP A 194 -21.20 -13.43 9.05
CA ASP A 194 -21.28 -14.83 9.47
C ASP A 194 -20.06 -15.66 9.05
N ALA A 195 -19.51 -15.41 7.86
CA ALA A 195 -18.41 -16.20 7.30
C ALA A 195 -17.59 -15.45 6.25
N LEU A 196 -16.40 -15.98 5.96
CA LEU A 196 -15.61 -15.59 4.81
C LEU A 196 -16.00 -16.49 3.62
N TYR A 197 -16.52 -15.90 2.56
CA TYR A 197 -16.93 -16.61 1.35
C TYR A 197 -15.84 -16.51 0.30
N LEU A 198 -15.53 -17.64 -0.32
CA LEU A 198 -14.58 -17.73 -1.42
C LEU A 198 -15.27 -18.36 -2.63
N HIS A 199 -15.30 -17.61 -3.72
CA HIS A 199 -15.62 -18.14 -5.04
C HIS A 199 -14.33 -18.32 -5.84
N GLN A 200 -14.28 -19.42 -6.57
CA GLN A 200 -13.18 -19.79 -7.44
C GLN A 200 -13.75 -20.20 -8.80
N SER A 201 -13.15 -19.74 -9.89
CA SER A 201 -13.46 -20.17 -11.26
C SER A 201 -12.19 -20.64 -11.98
N ASN A 202 -12.35 -21.40 -13.07
CA ASN A 202 -11.27 -21.75 -13.98
C ASN A 202 -11.65 -21.41 -15.43
N ASN A 203 -10.69 -21.60 -16.35
CA ASN A 203 -10.94 -21.36 -17.78
C ASN A 203 -11.89 -22.39 -18.44
N ALA A 204 -12.25 -23.46 -17.73
CA ALA A 204 -13.29 -24.41 -18.12
C ALA A 204 -14.63 -23.97 -17.50
N PRO A 205 -15.79 -24.54 -17.90
CA PRO A 205 -17.08 -24.22 -17.29
C PRO A 205 -17.22 -24.85 -15.89
N ALA A 206 -16.32 -24.51 -14.98
CA ALA A 206 -16.26 -25.07 -13.64
C ALA A 206 -15.98 -23.98 -12.60
N SER A 207 -16.74 -24.02 -11.52
CA SER A 207 -16.59 -23.11 -10.40
C SER A 207 -16.77 -23.84 -9.08
N ARG A 208 -16.27 -23.21 -8.02
CA ARG A 208 -16.38 -23.67 -6.65
C ARG A 208 -16.76 -22.52 -5.75
N PHE A 209 -17.62 -22.80 -4.78
CA PHE A 209 -18.03 -21.84 -3.77
C PHE A 209 -17.95 -22.48 -2.40
N ASP A 210 -17.16 -21.89 -1.50
CA ASP A 210 -17.01 -22.37 -0.13
C ASP A 210 -17.14 -21.18 0.84
N LYS A 211 -17.53 -21.49 2.07
CA LYS A 211 -17.46 -20.53 3.19
C LYS A 211 -16.54 -21.06 4.29
N MET A 212 -15.83 -20.15 4.94
CA MET A 212 -14.93 -20.42 6.05
C MET A 212 -15.48 -19.78 7.32
N ASP A 213 -15.52 -20.56 8.41
CA ASP A 213 -15.81 -20.05 9.74
C ASP A 213 -14.59 -19.28 10.29
N TYR A 214 -14.81 -18.08 10.83
CA TYR A 214 -13.72 -17.21 11.30
C TYR A 214 -13.00 -17.72 12.55
N SER A 215 -13.64 -18.58 13.35
CA SER A 215 -13.09 -19.03 14.63
C SER A 215 -12.31 -20.34 14.51
N THR A 216 -12.80 -21.24 13.68
CA THR A 216 -12.25 -22.58 13.48
C THR A 216 -11.43 -22.69 12.21
N TYR A 217 -11.56 -21.74 11.28
CA TYR A 217 -11.00 -21.79 9.93
C TYR A 217 -11.46 -23.01 9.12
N ALA A 218 -12.56 -23.65 9.53
CA ALA A 218 -13.14 -24.79 8.85
C ALA A 218 -13.91 -24.33 7.61
N TRP A 219 -13.72 -25.05 6.51
CA TRP A 219 -14.38 -24.79 5.24
C TRP A 219 -15.61 -25.67 5.06
N THR A 220 -16.70 -25.06 4.58
CA THR A 220 -17.92 -25.76 4.15
C THR A 220 -18.15 -25.47 2.69
N SER A 221 -18.24 -26.52 1.87
CA SER A 221 -18.59 -26.38 0.46
C SER A 221 -20.07 -26.05 0.31
N LEU A 222 -20.36 -25.08 -0.57
CA LEU A 222 -21.70 -24.61 -0.88
C LEU A 222 -22.05 -24.97 -2.32
N THR A 223 -23.33 -24.84 -2.66
CA THR A 223 -23.77 -24.94 -4.06
C THR A 223 -23.11 -23.83 -4.87
N ALA A 224 -22.28 -24.23 -5.84
CA ALA A 224 -21.66 -23.30 -6.77
C ALA A 224 -22.72 -22.61 -7.63
N PHE A 225 -22.39 -21.41 -8.13
CA PHE A 225 -23.28 -20.72 -9.06
C PHE A 225 -23.47 -21.57 -10.33
N PRO A 226 -24.68 -21.58 -10.93
CA PRO A 226 -24.96 -22.38 -12.12
C PRO A 226 -24.28 -21.84 -13.40
N PHE A 227 -23.43 -20.82 -13.28
CA PHE A 227 -22.69 -20.23 -14.38
C PHE A 227 -21.19 -20.22 -14.09
N ASP A 228 -20.43 -20.30 -15.17
CA ASP A 228 -19.01 -20.65 -15.18
C ASP A 228 -18.07 -19.52 -14.78
N ARG A 229 -18.54 -18.28 -14.90
CA ARG A 229 -17.81 -17.07 -14.55
C ARG A 229 -18.74 -16.11 -13.87
N VAL A 230 -18.33 -15.61 -12.71
CA VAL A 230 -19.10 -14.59 -12.01
C VAL A 230 -18.32 -13.30 -12.00
N ILE A 231 -18.71 -12.36 -12.87
CA ILE A 231 -18.27 -10.97 -12.76
C ILE A 231 -19.10 -10.36 -11.62
N ILE A 232 -18.66 -10.52 -10.37
CA ILE A 232 -19.32 -9.88 -9.22
C ILE A 232 -18.65 -8.54 -8.95
N GLY A 233 -19.33 -7.46 -9.27
CA GLY A 233 -19.14 -6.15 -8.64
C GLY A 233 -20.42 -5.80 -7.89
N GLY A 234 -20.33 -5.56 -6.58
CA GLY A 234 -21.51 -5.17 -5.81
C GLY A 234 -21.29 -5.11 -4.30
N LYS A 235 -22.05 -4.23 -3.66
CA LYS A 235 -22.21 -4.18 -2.21
C LYS A 235 -23.19 -5.29 -1.81
N ILE A 236 -22.76 -6.24 -0.99
CA ILE A 236 -23.70 -7.06 -0.21
C ILE A 236 -24.12 -6.21 0.99
N GLY A 237 -25.43 -6.12 1.21
CA GLY A 237 -26.14 -5.14 2.03
C GLY A 237 -25.54 -4.85 3.41
#